data_AF-A0A7Y0XCQ0-F1
#
_entry.id   AF-A0A7Y0XCQ0-F1
#
_cell.length_a   1.000
_cell.length_b   1.000
_cell.length_c   1.000
_cell.angle_alpha   90.00
_cell.angle_beta   90.00
_cell.angle_gamma   90.00
#
_symmetry.space_group_name_H-M   'P 1'
#
loop_
_entity.id
_entity.type
_entity.pdbx_description
1 polymer ?
#
loop_
_entity_poly.entity_id
_entity_poly.type
_entity_poly.pdbx_seq_one_letter_code
_entity_poly.pdbx_strand_id
1 'polypeptide(L)'
;TGAGGSIGSELCRQIVEQSPKSIILFELSEFGLYQIDRELNQLKIEKGLTCDIIPLMGSVQRQHRLETTRSSFKVETVYHAPA
;
A
#
# COMPACT_ATOMS: atom_id res chain seq x y z
N THR A 1 1.95 3.50 4.50
CA THR A 1 1.00 3.25 5.61
C THR A 1 -0.09 4.29 5.57
N GLY A 2 -1.28 3.99 6.09
CA GLY A 2 -2.47 4.84 5.90
C GLY A 2 -2.98 4.79 4.46
N ALA A 3 -2.79 3.64 3.78
CA ALA A 3 -3.03 3.50 2.35
C ALA A 3 -4.50 3.73 1.93
N GLY A 4 -5.45 3.48 2.83
CA GLY A 4 -6.88 3.68 2.58
C GLY A 4 -7.36 5.11 2.86
N GLY A 5 -6.52 5.98 3.41
CA GLY A 5 -6.85 7.40 3.63
C GLY A 5 -6.85 8.21 2.34
N SER A 6 -7.39 9.43 2.36
CA SER A 6 -7.44 10.30 1.18
C SER A 6 -6.05 10.60 0.59
N ILE A 7 -5.09 10.95 1.45
CA ILE A 7 -3.69 11.21 1.04
C ILE A 7 -2.99 9.91 0.67
N GLY A 8 -3.16 8.85 1.46
CA GLY A 8 -2.49 7.58 1.21
C GLY A 8 -2.93 6.93 -0.10
N SER A 9 -4.23 6.98 -0.41
CA SER A 9 -4.77 6.44 -1.65
C SER A 9 -4.23 7.18 -2.87
N GLU A 10 -4.12 8.52 -2.81
CA GLU A 10 -3.54 9.32 -3.89
C GLU A 10 -2.07 9.02 -4.11
N LEU A 11 -1.31 8.90 -3.02
CA LEU A 11 0.09 8.47 -3.11
C LEU A 11 0.20 7.08 -3.73
N CYS A 12 -0.66 6.13 -3.35
CA CYS A 12 -0.62 4.78 -3.91
C CYS A 12 -0.91 4.76 -5.42
N ARG A 13 -1.87 5.58 -5.89
CA ARG A 13 -2.14 5.77 -7.33
C ARG A 13 -0.93 6.28 -8.09
N GLN A 14 -0.29 7.33 -7.57
CA GLN A 14 0.89 7.90 -8.22
C GLN A 14 2.07 6.93 -8.22
N ILE A 15 2.30 6.23 -7.11
CA ILE A 15 3.39 5.27 -6.97
C ILE A 15 3.20 4.08 -7.90
N VAL A 16 2.00 3.50 -8.01
CA VAL A 16 1.79 2.32 -8.87
C VAL A 16 2.08 2.63 -10.34
N GLU A 17 1.80 3.85 -10.79
CA GLU A 17 2.08 4.30 -12.16
C GLU A 17 3.57 4.45 -12.47
N GLN A 18 4.41 4.68 -11.44
CA GLN A 18 5.87 4.63 -11.59
C GLN A 18 6.40 3.19 -11.79
N SER A 19 5.51 2.19 -11.83
CA SER A 19 5.82 0.78 -12.06
C SER A 19 6.91 0.21 -11.12
N PRO A 20 6.80 0.40 -9.79
CA PRO A 20 7.70 -0.27 -8.87
C PRO A 20 7.49 -1.78 -8.95
N LYS A 21 8.49 -2.55 -8.50
CA LYS A 21 8.37 -4.01 -8.43
C LYS A 21 7.16 -4.45 -7.60
N SER A 22 6.94 -3.81 -6.45
CA SER A 22 5.83 -4.12 -5.56
C SER A 22 5.45 -2.91 -4.70
N ILE A 23 4.18 -2.80 -4.33
CA ILE A 23 3.66 -1.84 -3.37
C ILE A 23 2.92 -2.56 -2.24
N ILE A 24 3.22 -2.20 -0.99
CA ILE A 24 2.54 -2.75 0.19
C ILE A 24 1.56 -1.72 0.73
N LEU A 25 0.27 -2.05 0.67
CA LEU A 25 -0.81 -1.22 1.17
C LEU A 25 -1.02 -1.52 2.64
N PHE A 26 -0.40 -0.73 3.51
CA PHE A 26 -0.51 -0.89 4.95
C PHE A 26 -1.60 0.02 5.51
N GLU A 27 -2.67 -0.55 6.04
CA GLU A 27 -3.86 0.18 6.48
C GLU A 27 -4.51 -0.49 7.70
N LEU A 28 -5.07 0.29 8.61
CA LEU A 28 -5.78 -0.19 9.79
C LEU A 28 -7.24 -0.53 9.45
N SER A 29 -7.88 0.29 8.63
CA SER A 29 -9.27 0.11 8.18
C SER A 29 -9.37 -0.99 7.13
N GLU A 30 -10.07 -2.08 7.44
CA GLU A 30 -10.36 -3.14 6.47
C GLU A 30 -11.08 -2.63 5.23
N PHE A 31 -12.07 -1.76 5.43
CA PHE A 31 -12.81 -1.13 4.35
C PHE A 31 -11.90 -0.26 3.48
N GLY A 32 -11.09 0.60 4.11
CA GLY A 32 -10.15 1.46 3.39
C GLY A 32 -9.14 0.65 2.58
N LEU A 33 -8.59 -0.42 3.18
CA LEU A 33 -7.65 -1.33 2.54
C LEU A 33 -8.27 -2.03 1.32
N TYR A 34 -9.48 -2.57 1.49
CA TYR A 34 -10.21 -3.24 0.41
C TYR A 34 -10.50 -2.30 -0.75
N GLN A 35 -10.92 -1.06 -0.47
CA GLN A 35 -11.21 -0.08 -1.51
C GLN A 35 -9.97 0.25 -2.34
N ILE A 36 -8.85 0.60 -1.69
CA ILE A 36 -7.64 0.98 -2.41
C ILE A 36 -7.01 -0.22 -3.13
N ASP A 37 -7.03 -1.42 -2.55
CA ASP A 37 -6.53 -2.64 -3.20
C ASP A 37 -7.30 -2.93 -4.50
N ARG A 38 -8.64 -2.88 -4.44
CA ARG A 38 -9.49 -3.07 -5.63
C ARG A 38 -9.21 -2.00 -6.69
N GLU A 39 -9.11 -0.74 -6.29
CA GLU A 39 -8.86 0.38 -7.18
C GLU A 39 -7.53 0.24 -7.93
N LEU A 40 -6.44 -0.04 -7.22
CA LEU A 40 -5.12 -0.16 -7.84
C LEU A 40 -5.00 -1.41 -8.72
N ASN A 41 -5.66 -2.52 -8.36
CA ASN A 41 -5.69 -3.70 -9.22
C ASN A 41 -6.48 -3.44 -10.52
N GLN A 42 -7.55 -2.66 -10.45
CA GLN A 42 -8.28 -2.22 -11.64
C GLN A 42 -7.39 -1.32 -12.52
N LEU A 43 -6.74 -0.33 -11.92
CA LEU A 43 -5.81 0.58 -12.61
C LEU A 43 -4.63 -0.18 -13.25
N LYS A 44 -4.12 -1.20 -12.56
CA LYS A 44 -3.07 -2.10 -13.06
C LYS A 44 -3.50 -2.79 -14.35
N ILE A 45 -4.72 -3.31 -14.42
CA ILE A 45 -5.27 -3.96 -15.61
C ILE A 45 -5.45 -2.93 -16.75
N GLU A 46 -6.06 -1.78 -16.45
CA GLU A 46 -6.37 -0.74 -17.44
C GLU A 46 -5.11 -0.15 -18.09
N LYS A 47 -4.04 0.05 -17.31
CA LYS A 47 -2.78 0.64 -17.77
C LYS A 47 -1.71 -0.39 -18.13
N GLY A 48 -1.99 -1.68 -18.00
CA GLY A 48 -1.01 -2.76 -18.26
C GLY A 48 0.21 -2.72 -17.34
N LEU A 49 0.03 -2.30 -16.08
CA LEU A 49 1.12 -2.18 -15.10
C LEU A 49 1.54 -3.56 -14.58
N THR A 50 2.82 -3.73 -14.24
CA THR A 50 3.39 -4.99 -13.76
C THR A 50 3.66 -5.01 -12.25
N CYS A 51 3.25 -3.98 -11.51
CA CYS A 51 3.47 -3.85 -10.08
C CYS A 51 2.71 -4.91 -9.26
N ASP A 52 3.38 -5.57 -8.31
CA ASP A 52 2.74 -6.45 -7.34
C ASP A 52 2.09 -5.64 -6.21
N ILE A 53 0.76 -5.75 -6.07
CA ILE A 53 0.00 -5.03 -5.04
C ILE A 53 -0.28 -5.99 -3.89
N ILE A 54 0.19 -5.63 -2.69
CA ILE A 54 0.12 -6.49 -1.50
C ILE A 54 -0.64 -5.75 -0.39
N PRO A 55 -1.92 -6.09 -0.15
CA PRO A 55 -2.67 -5.53 0.97
C PRO A 55 -2.22 -6.14 2.30
N LEU A 56 -1.95 -5.30 3.30
CA LEU A 56 -1.56 -5.73 4.64
C LEU A 56 -2.27 -4.92 5.72
N MET A 57 -3.22 -5.54 6.40
CA MET A 57 -3.95 -4.88 7.48
C MET A 57 -3.09 -4.75 8.73
N GLY A 58 -2.90 -3.54 9.26
CA GLY A 58 -2.13 -3.33 10.48
C GLY A 58 -2.14 -1.93 11.05
N SER A 59 -1.78 -1.83 12.33
CA SER A 59 -1.57 -0.55 13.02
C SER A 59 -0.08 -0.22 13.06
N VAL A 60 0.25 1.02 12.69
CA VAL A 60 1.61 1.58 12.79
C VAL A 60 2.07 1.75 14.23
N GLN A 61 1.15 1.79 15.19
CA GLN A 61 1.46 1.89 16.62
C GLN A 61 2.09 0.61 17.17
N ARG A 62 2.01 -0.52 16.44
CA ARG A 62 2.63 -1.79 16.81
C ARG A 62 3.98 -1.94 16.12
N GLN A 63 5.01 -1.32 16.67
CA GLN A 63 6.36 -1.26 16.09
C GLN A 63 6.92 -2.62 15.65
N HIS A 64 6.79 -3.67 16.48
CA HIS A 64 7.24 -5.02 16.13
C HIS A 64 6.66 -5.52 14.80
N ARG A 65 5.38 -5.24 14.53
CA ARG A 65 4.74 -5.64 13.27
C ARG A 65 5.30 -4.90 12.07
N LEU A 66 5.66 -3.63 12.24
CA LEU A 66 6.25 -2.82 11.19
C LEU A 66 7.65 -3.35 10.82
N GLU A 67 8.45 -3.68 11.83
CA GLU A 67 9.78 -4.26 11.68
C GLU A 67 9.75 -5.65 11.02
N THR A 68 8.81 -6.52 11.44
CA THR A 68 8.61 -7.83 10.79
C THR A 68 8.20 -7.64 9.33
N THR A 69 7.24 -6.76 9.05
CA THR A 69 6.77 -6.49 7.66
C THR A 69 7.92 -5.97 6.80
N ARG A 70 8.67 -4.99 7.30
CA ARG A 70 9.82 -4.41 6.60
C ARG A 70 10.86 -5.47 6.26
N SER A 71 11.16 -6.37 7.19
CA SER A 71 12.13 -7.45 7.01
C SER A 71 11.62 -8.53 6.05
N SER A 72 10.38 -8.99 6.21
CA SER A 72 9.77 -10.05 5.41
C SER A 72 9.60 -9.66 3.95
N PHE A 73 9.23 -8.41 3.68
CA PHE A 73 9.03 -7.92 2.31
C PHE A 73 10.22 -7.13 1.76
N LYS A 74 11.32 -6.99 2.53
CA LYS A 74 12.50 -6.20 2.17
C LYS A 74 12.13 -4.78 1.69
N VAL A 75 11.29 -4.09 2.46
CA VAL A 75 10.79 -2.76 2.09
C VAL A 75 11.94 -1.74 2.08
N GLU A 76 12.18 -1.15 0.91
CA GLU A 76 13.25 -0.16 0.68
C GLU A 76 12.82 1.25 1.09
N THR A 77 11.59 1.64 0.76
CA THR A 77 11.05 2.98 0.98
C THR A 77 9.70 2.93 1.70
N VAL A 78 9.50 3.80 2.69
CA VAL A 78 8.23 3.90 3.44
C VAL A 78 7.61 5.28 3.24
N TYR A 79 6.40 5.31 2.70
CA TYR A 79 5.54 6.49 2.68
C TYR A 79 4.53 6.41 3.82
N HIS A 80 4.51 7.43 4.69
CA HIS A 80 3.56 7.52 5.81
C HIS A 80 2.57 8.65 5.53
N ALA A 81 1.31 8.29 5.29
CA ALA A 81 0.21 9.24 5.24
C ALA A 81 -0.56 9.18 6.57
N PRO A 82 -0.81 10.33 7.24
CA PRO A 82 -1.72 10.36 8.38
C PRO A 82 -3.13 10.01 7.89
N ALA A 83 -3.75 9.07 8.58
CA ALA A 83 -5.11 8.60 8.36
C ALA A 83 -5.80 8.47 9.72
#